data_AF-A0A4Q5LBH9-F1
#
_entry.id   AF-A0A4Q5LBH9-F1
#
_cell.length_a   1.000
_cell.length_b   1.000
_cell.length_c   1.000
_cell.angle_alpha   90.00
_cell.angle_beta   90.00
_cell.angle_gamma   90.00
#
_symmetry.space_group_name_H-M   'P 1'
#
loop_
_entity.id
_entity.type
_entity.pdbx_description
1 polymer ?
#
loop_
_entity_poly.entity_id
_entity_poly.type
_entity_poly.pdbx_seq_one_letter_code
_entity_poly.pdbx_strand_id
1 'polypeptide(L)'
;MLARFLVPGLLLTGLLGFTAFRPAPVTPPATISLRINGLPIATDTLGSRLFVGANHTLRLNVIRANDPDGEGLTILIDRFPLTPGTYAFQEILSGHNRDASYRYNEVAAYSKSCPDNPGMVKITAVDTVHHVLTGTYHCQVCESGKGARRFTMTGSFNFPYEEE
;
A
#
# COMPACT_ATOMS: atom_id res chain seq x y z
N MET A 1 -3.66 -61.91 -63.95
CA MET A 1 -2.41 -61.72 -63.18
C MET A 1 -1.66 -60.55 -63.78
N LEU A 2 -1.63 -59.40 -63.10
CA LEU A 2 -0.47 -58.48 -63.03
C LEU A 2 -0.89 -57.31 -62.12
N ALA A 3 -0.35 -57.32 -60.91
CA ALA A 3 -0.45 -56.25 -59.93
C ALA A 3 0.83 -55.41 -60.02
N ARG A 4 0.74 -54.07 -59.86
CA ARG A 4 1.72 -53.31 -59.05
C ARG A 4 1.36 -51.83 -58.88
N PHE A 5 1.05 -51.52 -57.62
CA PHE A 5 1.50 -50.40 -56.79
C PHE A 5 1.47 -48.96 -57.34
N LEU A 6 0.55 -48.17 -56.76
CA LEU A 6 0.58 -46.71 -56.72
C LEU A 6 0.64 -46.29 -55.25
N VAL A 7 1.75 -45.64 -54.87
CA VAL A 7 1.96 -45.00 -53.56
C VAL A 7 1.67 -43.51 -53.72
N PRO A 8 0.78 -42.90 -52.92
CA PRO A 8 0.79 -41.46 -52.72
C PRO A 8 1.42 -41.14 -51.37
N GLY A 9 2.53 -40.41 -51.41
CA GLY A 9 3.22 -39.86 -50.23
C GLY A 9 2.37 -38.82 -49.51
N LEU A 10 2.17 -39.03 -48.21
CA LEU A 10 1.66 -38.02 -47.28
C LEU A 10 2.75 -36.97 -47.04
N LEU A 11 2.53 -35.75 -47.49
CA LEU A 11 3.30 -34.57 -47.08
C LEU A 11 2.76 -34.08 -45.73
N LEU A 12 3.54 -34.32 -44.66
CA LEU A 12 3.38 -33.67 -43.37
C LEU A 12 3.78 -32.18 -43.50
N THR A 13 2.82 -31.28 -43.40
CA THR A 13 3.08 -29.85 -43.15
C THR A 13 3.32 -29.64 -41.66
N GLY A 14 4.59 -29.45 -41.30
CA GLY A 14 4.99 -29.02 -39.96
C GLY A 14 4.56 -27.58 -39.70
N LEU A 15 3.58 -27.39 -38.81
CA LEU A 15 3.24 -26.11 -38.22
C LEU A 15 4.29 -25.75 -37.17
N LEU A 16 5.25 -24.90 -37.55
CA LEU A 16 6.14 -24.21 -36.63
C LEU A 16 5.32 -23.18 -35.85
N GLY A 17 4.94 -23.53 -34.62
CA GLY A 17 4.31 -22.62 -33.68
C GLY A 17 5.31 -21.57 -33.19
N PHE A 18 5.12 -20.33 -33.63
CA PHE A 18 5.78 -19.15 -33.06
C PHE A 18 5.25 -18.92 -31.65
N THR A 19 6.05 -19.20 -30.61
CA THR A 19 5.76 -18.71 -29.26
C THR A 19 6.10 -17.23 -29.22
N ALA A 20 5.09 -16.38 -29.39
CA ALA A 20 5.23 -14.95 -29.17
C ALA A 20 5.66 -14.71 -27.72
N PHE A 21 6.89 -14.23 -27.52
CA PHE A 21 7.33 -13.65 -26.25
C PHE A 21 6.42 -12.45 -25.96
N ARG A 22 5.44 -12.63 -25.07
CA ARG A 22 4.72 -11.50 -24.49
C ARG A 22 5.67 -10.83 -23.51
N PRO A 23 6.01 -9.53 -23.68
CA PRO A 23 6.72 -8.79 -22.65
C PRO A 23 5.92 -8.87 -21.36
N ALA A 24 6.59 -9.14 -20.24
CA ALA A 24 5.96 -9.07 -18.94
C ALA A 24 5.39 -7.65 -18.73
N PRO A 25 4.19 -7.50 -18.15
CA PRO A 25 3.66 -6.19 -17.79
C PRO A 25 4.67 -5.46 -16.90
N VAL A 26 5.03 -4.22 -17.23
CA VAL A 26 5.89 -3.40 -16.39
C VAL A 26 5.08 -2.94 -15.19
N THR A 27 5.35 -3.49 -14.01
CA THR A 27 4.76 -3.01 -12.76
C THR A 27 5.25 -1.58 -12.50
N PRO A 28 4.35 -0.60 -12.30
CA PRO A 28 4.74 0.76 -11.96
C PRO A 28 5.63 0.77 -10.69
N PRO A 29 6.62 1.67 -10.59
CA PRO A 29 7.46 1.76 -9.41
C PRO A 29 6.63 2.10 -8.16
N ALA A 30 6.98 1.48 -7.05
CA ALA A 30 6.35 1.74 -5.76
C ALA A 30 6.60 3.19 -5.33
N THR A 31 5.54 3.88 -4.92
CA THR A 31 5.60 5.28 -4.46
C THR A 31 4.88 5.42 -3.14
N ILE A 32 5.48 6.18 -2.22
CA ILE A 32 4.87 6.59 -0.97
C ILE A 32 5.38 7.99 -0.62
N SER A 33 4.48 8.89 -0.27
CA SER A 33 4.82 10.30 0.00
C SER A 33 4.32 10.72 1.37
N LEU A 34 5.05 11.63 2.01
CA LEU A 34 4.68 12.21 3.29
C LEU A 34 4.77 13.74 3.23
N ARG A 35 3.76 14.41 3.79
CA ARG A 35 3.78 15.83 4.13
C ARG A 35 3.41 16.02 5.59
N ILE A 36 4.14 16.90 6.26
CA ILE A 36 3.86 17.31 7.64
C ILE A 36 3.54 18.80 7.62
N ASN A 37 2.33 19.16 8.08
CA ASN A 37 1.82 20.53 8.02
C ASN A 37 1.91 21.13 6.61
N GLY A 38 1.66 20.30 5.59
CA GLY A 38 1.73 20.68 4.17
C GLY A 38 3.14 20.66 3.55
N LEU A 39 4.19 20.62 4.36
CA LEU A 39 5.58 20.59 3.91
C LEU A 39 5.98 19.18 3.48
N PRO A 40 6.57 18.99 2.28
CA PRO A 40 7.02 17.68 1.83
C PRO A 40 8.18 17.16 2.66
N ILE A 41 8.09 15.90 3.06
CA ILE A 41 9.15 15.15 3.74
C ILE A 41 9.59 14.02 2.82
N ALA A 42 10.90 13.93 2.57
CA ALA A 42 11.46 12.83 1.80
C ALA A 42 11.21 11.50 2.54
N THR A 43 10.69 10.51 1.82
CA THR A 43 10.34 9.17 2.32
C THR A 43 11.37 8.15 1.86
N ASP A 44 11.68 7.19 2.73
CA ASP A 44 12.45 6.01 2.36
C ASP A 44 11.48 4.93 1.83
N THR A 45 11.45 4.74 0.51
CA THR A 45 10.63 3.70 -0.11
C THR A 45 11.15 2.29 0.16
N LEU A 46 12.44 2.12 0.51
CA LEU A 46 13.02 0.81 0.83
C LEU A 46 12.79 0.41 2.28
N GLY A 47 12.64 1.37 3.19
CA GLY A 47 12.29 1.15 4.60
C GLY A 47 10.78 1.15 4.88
N SER A 48 9.98 1.88 4.10
CA SER A 48 8.52 1.96 4.27
C SER A 48 7.82 0.64 3.92
N ARG A 49 6.74 0.31 4.63
CA ARG A 49 6.02 -0.97 4.48
C ARG A 49 4.51 -0.79 4.61
N LEU A 50 3.76 -1.59 3.87
CA LEU A 50 2.34 -1.82 4.10
C LEU A 50 2.16 -3.28 4.49
N PHE A 51 1.45 -3.55 5.58
CA PHE A 51 1.12 -4.90 6.02
C PHE A 51 -0.39 -5.07 6.05
N VAL A 52 -0.87 -6.20 5.54
CA VAL A 52 -2.24 -6.67 5.70
C VAL A 52 -2.19 -7.94 6.55
N GLY A 53 -2.55 -7.82 7.82
CA GLY A 53 -2.57 -8.96 8.73
C GLY A 53 -3.76 -9.88 8.48
N ALA A 54 -3.59 -11.16 8.82
CA ALA A 54 -4.64 -12.19 8.73
C ALA A 54 -5.93 -11.84 9.51
N ASN A 55 -5.84 -10.97 10.51
CA ASN A 55 -6.98 -10.45 11.28
C ASN A 55 -7.66 -9.24 10.60
N HIS A 56 -7.40 -9.02 9.30
CA HIS A 56 -7.86 -7.85 8.55
C HIS A 56 -7.32 -6.53 9.11
N THR A 57 -6.07 -6.47 9.57
CA THR A 57 -5.47 -5.17 9.97
C THR A 57 -4.62 -4.65 8.83
N LEU A 58 -4.84 -3.40 8.41
CA LEU A 58 -3.91 -2.68 7.54
C LEU A 58 -2.99 -1.82 8.39
N ARG A 59 -1.68 -2.00 8.25
CA ARG A 59 -0.64 -1.17 8.87
C ARG A 59 0.19 -0.50 7.78
N LEU A 60 0.19 0.83 7.74
CA LEU A 60 1.06 1.64 6.89
C LEU A 60 2.20 2.18 7.75
N ASN A 61 3.45 1.87 7.40
CA ASN A 61 4.64 2.43 8.00
C ASN A 61 5.37 3.29 6.96
N VAL A 62 5.41 4.59 7.17
CA VAL A 62 6.06 5.56 6.29
C VAL A 62 7.32 6.09 6.96
N ILE A 63 8.46 5.62 6.47
CA ILE A 63 9.78 5.97 7.00
C ILE A 63 10.31 7.21 6.29
N ARG A 64 11.02 8.05 7.03
CA ARG A 64 11.66 9.25 6.48
C ARG A 64 13.01 8.88 5.88
N ALA A 65 13.34 9.45 4.72
CA ALA A 65 14.61 9.19 4.05
C ALA A 65 15.83 9.63 4.87
N ASN A 66 15.67 10.62 5.74
CA ASN A 66 16.74 11.13 6.59
C ASN A 66 16.85 10.43 7.96
N ASP A 67 16.04 9.40 8.20
CA ASP A 67 16.02 8.59 9.43
C ASP A 67 15.49 7.18 9.10
N PRO A 68 16.25 6.37 8.32
CA PRO A 68 15.79 5.09 7.80
C PRO A 68 15.60 4.01 8.88
N ASP A 69 16.25 4.16 10.03
CA ASP A 69 16.12 3.26 11.18
C ASP A 69 15.03 3.73 12.16
N GLY A 70 14.41 4.88 11.90
CA GLY A 70 13.35 5.45 12.73
C GLY A 70 11.98 4.80 12.51
N GLU A 71 11.00 5.17 13.34
CA GLU A 71 9.63 4.67 13.22
C GLU A 71 8.77 5.50 12.24
N GLY A 72 9.06 6.79 12.06
CA GLY A 72 8.34 7.65 11.13
C GLY A 72 6.85 7.78 11.46
N LEU A 73 5.99 7.70 10.44
CA LEU A 73 4.53 7.68 10.58
C LEU A 73 4.01 6.25 10.48
N THR A 74 3.28 5.80 11.48
CA THR A 74 2.50 4.56 11.44
C THR A 74 1.01 4.89 11.44
N ILE A 75 0.25 4.24 10.56
CA ILE A 75 -1.23 4.26 10.55
C ILE A 75 -1.73 2.83 10.65
N LEU A 76 -2.71 2.58 11.51
CA LEU A 76 -3.37 1.30 11.65
C LEU A 76 -4.86 1.45 11.35
N ILE A 77 -5.40 0.51 10.58
CA ILE A 77 -6.83 0.36 10.31
C ILE A 77 -7.19 -1.09 10.62
N ASP A 78 -8.00 -1.29 11.65
CA ASP A 78 -8.57 -2.61 11.92
C ASP A 78 -9.72 -2.96 10.95
N ARG A 79 -9.98 -4.25 10.81
CA ARG A 79 -11.04 -4.81 9.97
C ARG A 79 -11.06 -4.28 8.54
N PHE A 80 -9.90 -4.06 7.95
CA PHE A 80 -9.69 -3.71 6.56
C PHE A 80 -10.16 -4.85 5.63
N PRO A 81 -11.25 -4.66 4.85
CA PRO A 81 -11.87 -5.70 4.04
C PRO A 81 -11.14 -5.98 2.71
N LEU A 82 -9.95 -5.40 2.50
CA LEU A 82 -9.20 -5.49 1.25
C LEU A 82 -9.99 -4.99 0.01
N THR A 83 -10.83 -3.96 0.20
CA THR A 83 -11.58 -3.31 -0.88
C THR A 83 -11.33 -1.80 -0.92
N PRO A 84 -11.52 -1.14 -2.08
CA PRO A 84 -11.57 0.31 -2.13
C PRO A 84 -12.62 0.86 -1.16
N GLY A 85 -12.32 2.01 -0.56
CA GLY A 85 -13.14 2.59 0.48
C GLY A 85 -12.47 3.74 1.22
N THR A 86 -13.23 4.38 2.09
CA THR A 86 -12.75 5.44 2.97
C THR A 86 -12.89 4.98 4.42
N TYR A 87 -11.80 5.06 5.16
CA TYR A 87 -11.67 4.54 6.52
C TYR A 87 -11.34 5.71 7.47
N ALA A 88 -12.36 6.25 8.13
CA ALA A 88 -12.24 7.39 9.05
C ALA A 88 -11.78 6.97 10.45
N PHE A 89 -10.98 7.79 11.12
CA PHE A 89 -10.39 7.48 12.43
C PHE A 89 -11.40 7.63 13.57
N GLN A 90 -12.32 8.59 13.46
CA GLN A 90 -13.41 8.79 14.40
C GLN A 90 -14.69 8.12 13.89
N GLU A 91 -14.95 6.90 14.36
CA GLU A 91 -16.28 6.30 14.29
C GLU A 91 -16.73 5.99 15.72
N ILE A 92 -17.44 6.95 16.32
CA ILE A 92 -17.83 7.00 17.75
C ILE A 92 -18.58 5.73 18.22
N LEU A 93 -19.16 4.96 17.30
CA LEU A 93 -20.03 3.82 17.60
C LEU A 93 -19.59 2.50 16.96
N SER A 94 -18.45 2.45 16.25
CA SER A 94 -18.12 1.27 15.45
C SER A 94 -17.24 0.24 16.16
N GLY A 95 -16.66 0.59 17.30
CA GLY A 95 -15.71 -0.29 18.01
C GLY A 95 -14.47 -0.63 17.17
N HIS A 96 -14.18 0.19 16.16
CA HIS A 96 -13.02 0.05 15.28
C HIS A 96 -11.82 0.81 15.84
N ASN A 97 -10.68 0.14 15.96
CA ASN A 97 -9.42 0.75 16.31
C ASN A 97 -8.69 1.23 15.05
N ARG A 98 -8.77 2.52 14.79
CA ARG A 98 -8.04 3.20 13.72
C ARG A 98 -7.22 4.33 14.33
N ASP A 99 -5.91 4.23 14.23
CA ASP A 99 -5.01 5.20 14.85
C ASP A 99 -3.79 5.53 13.99
N ALA A 100 -3.12 6.62 14.37
CA ALA A 100 -1.84 6.98 13.82
C ALA A 100 -0.90 7.42 14.93
N SER A 101 0.37 7.09 14.76
CA SER A 101 1.46 7.55 15.61
C SER A 101 2.59 8.09 14.74
N TYR A 102 3.27 9.11 15.24
CA TYR A 102 4.44 9.68 14.60
C TYR A 102 5.57 9.78 15.61
N ARG A 103 6.75 9.29 15.22
CA ARG A 103 7.97 9.41 16.00
C ARG A 103 9.14 9.83 15.11
N TYR A 104 9.85 10.86 15.56
CA TYR A 104 11.07 11.35 14.92
C TYR A 104 11.85 12.20 15.92
N ASN A 105 13.12 11.85 16.16
CA ASN A 105 13.94 12.44 17.22
C ASN A 105 13.18 12.42 18.56
N GLU A 106 13.08 13.56 19.25
CA GLU A 106 12.38 13.71 20.52
C GLU A 106 10.85 13.86 20.38
N VAL A 107 10.34 13.89 19.15
CA VAL A 107 8.89 14.06 18.90
C VAL A 107 8.20 12.71 18.97
N ALA A 108 7.21 12.59 19.85
CA ALA A 108 6.27 11.48 19.89
C ALA A 108 4.83 12.02 19.92
N ALA A 109 4.07 11.75 18.87
CA ALA A 109 2.71 12.26 18.69
C ALA A 109 1.75 11.14 18.30
N TYR A 110 0.51 11.23 18.78
CA TYR A 110 -0.51 10.19 18.60
C TYR A 110 -1.84 10.82 18.18
N SER A 111 -2.59 10.11 17.33
CA SER A 111 -3.92 10.52 16.86
C SER A 111 -4.91 10.63 18.02
N LYS A 112 -4.81 9.72 19.00
CA LYS A 112 -5.64 9.65 20.21
C LYS A 112 -5.39 10.81 21.18
N SER A 113 -4.25 11.49 21.06
CA SER A 113 -3.95 12.69 21.85
C SER A 113 -4.58 13.96 21.27
N CYS A 114 -5.15 13.90 20.06
CA CYS A 114 -5.89 15.01 19.47
C CYS A 114 -7.36 14.98 19.92
N PRO A 115 -7.95 16.08 20.44
CA PRO A 115 -9.35 16.12 20.86
C PRO A 115 -10.33 15.82 19.73
N ASP A 116 -10.05 16.35 18.53
CA ASP A 116 -10.80 16.12 17.30
C ASP A 116 -9.83 15.70 16.21
N ASN A 117 -10.06 14.55 15.61
CA ASN A 117 -9.21 14.02 14.56
C ASN A 117 -10.05 13.52 13.38
N PRO A 118 -10.26 14.36 12.35
CA PRO A 118 -10.99 13.98 11.14
C PRO A 118 -10.13 13.08 10.23
N GLY A 119 -9.20 12.31 10.79
CA GLY A 119 -8.27 11.48 10.05
C GLY A 119 -9.00 10.43 9.22
N MET A 120 -8.46 10.15 8.04
CA MET A 120 -8.98 9.14 7.12
C MET A 120 -7.87 8.56 6.25
N VAL A 121 -8.03 7.29 5.91
CA VAL A 121 -7.31 6.66 4.79
C VAL A 121 -8.32 6.36 3.70
N LYS A 122 -8.01 6.74 2.46
CA LYS A 122 -8.83 6.44 1.29
C LYS A 122 -8.07 5.48 0.39
N ILE A 123 -8.60 4.27 0.24
CA ILE A 123 -8.10 3.27 -0.71
C ILE A 123 -8.88 3.42 -2.01
N THR A 124 -8.19 3.72 -3.10
CA THR A 124 -8.79 3.92 -4.43
C THR A 124 -8.66 2.71 -5.34
N ALA A 125 -7.65 1.88 -5.13
CA ALA A 125 -7.49 0.63 -5.84
C ALA A 125 -6.83 -0.44 -4.96
N VAL A 126 -7.24 -1.69 -5.19
CA VAL A 126 -6.65 -2.89 -4.59
C VAL A 126 -6.33 -3.83 -5.74
N ASP A 127 -5.05 -4.16 -5.90
CA ASP A 127 -4.58 -5.18 -6.82
C ASP A 127 -4.12 -6.38 -6.00
N THR A 128 -4.98 -7.39 -5.89
CA THR A 128 -4.67 -8.62 -5.15
C THR A 128 -3.80 -9.58 -5.94
N VAL A 129 -3.57 -9.36 -7.24
CA VAL A 129 -2.69 -10.21 -8.05
C VAL A 129 -1.24 -9.81 -7.85
N HIS A 130 -0.98 -8.51 -7.79
CA HIS A 130 0.37 -7.95 -7.58
C HIS A 130 0.63 -7.51 -6.14
N HIS A 131 -0.34 -7.71 -5.24
CA HIS A 131 -0.34 -7.24 -3.86
C HIS A 131 -0.03 -5.75 -3.73
N VAL A 132 -0.76 -4.90 -4.46
CA VAL A 132 -0.56 -3.45 -4.43
C VAL A 132 -1.81 -2.74 -3.92
N LEU A 133 -1.62 -1.78 -3.02
CA LEU A 133 -2.65 -0.83 -2.61
C LEU A 133 -2.34 0.56 -3.18
N THR A 134 -3.37 1.22 -3.68
CA THR A 134 -3.30 2.63 -4.07
C THR A 134 -4.27 3.44 -3.21
N GLY A 135 -3.79 4.57 -2.69
CA GLY A 135 -4.61 5.42 -1.84
C GLY A 135 -3.97 6.72 -1.40
N THR A 136 -4.68 7.40 -0.52
CA THR A 136 -4.23 8.60 0.18
C THR A 136 -4.53 8.51 1.66
N TYR A 137 -3.82 9.29 2.46
CA TYR A 137 -4.11 9.44 3.88
C TYR A 137 -4.06 10.91 4.28
N HIS A 138 -4.90 11.24 5.27
CA HIS A 138 -4.91 12.52 5.97
C HIS A 138 -5.18 12.20 7.43
N CYS A 139 -4.33 12.61 8.36
CA CYS A 139 -4.60 12.46 9.79
C CYS A 139 -3.95 13.57 10.59
N GLN A 140 -4.41 13.75 11.82
CA GLN A 140 -3.74 14.60 12.80
C GLN A 140 -3.07 13.73 13.86
N VAL A 141 -1.91 14.14 14.34
CA VAL A 141 -1.27 13.56 15.52
C VAL A 141 -0.84 14.69 16.44
N CYS A 142 -1.02 14.51 17.74
CA CYS A 142 -0.73 15.52 18.75
C CYS A 142 0.28 14.94 19.75
N GLU A 143 1.23 15.74 20.20
CA GLU A 143 2.05 15.37 21.35
C GLU A 143 1.18 15.18 22.59
N SER A 144 1.71 14.52 23.61
CA SER A 144 0.98 14.37 24.87
C SER A 144 1.23 15.59 25.77
N GLY A 145 0.18 16.17 26.37
CA GLY A 145 0.29 17.26 27.36
C GLY A 145 -0.46 18.55 27.02
N LYS A 146 -0.49 19.50 27.97
CA LYS A 146 -1.11 20.83 27.76
C LYS A 146 -0.28 21.65 26.79
N GLY A 147 -0.92 22.21 25.76
CA GLY A 147 -0.22 22.98 24.71
C GLY A 147 0.52 22.12 23.68
N ALA A 148 0.22 20.82 23.63
CA ALA A 148 0.84 19.87 22.71
C ALA A 148 0.82 20.35 21.26
N ARG A 149 1.97 20.20 20.58
CA ARG A 149 2.03 20.49 19.15
C ARG A 149 1.14 19.53 18.39
N ARG A 150 0.46 20.08 17.38
CA ARG A 150 -0.37 19.34 16.45
C ARG A 150 0.33 19.27 15.10
N PHE A 151 0.33 18.09 14.52
CA PHE A 151 0.85 17.82 13.19
C PHE A 151 -0.27 17.29 12.31
N THR A 152 -0.44 17.90 11.14
CA THR A 152 -1.29 17.39 10.07
C THR A 152 -0.43 16.58 9.12
N MET A 153 -0.70 15.28 9.02
CA MET A 153 0.01 14.34 8.17
C MET A 153 -0.83 14.06 6.93
N THR A 154 -0.24 14.23 5.74
CA THR A 154 -0.89 13.84 4.48
C THR A 154 0.05 13.08 3.58
N GLY A 155 -0.50 12.28 2.67
CA GLY A 155 0.29 11.55 1.71
C GLY A 155 -0.54 10.75 0.73
N SER A 156 0.15 10.17 -0.23
CA SER A 156 -0.37 9.23 -1.21
C SER A 156 0.57 8.06 -1.35
N PHE A 157 0.02 6.93 -1.77
CA PHE A 157 0.78 5.71 -2.01
C PHE A 157 0.21 4.93 -3.18
N ASN A 158 1.11 4.31 -3.91
CA ASN A 158 0.87 3.18 -4.80
C ASN A 158 1.99 2.20 -4.48
N PHE A 159 1.73 1.28 -3.55
CA PHE A 159 2.78 0.59 -2.82
C PHE A 159 2.40 -0.89 -2.58
N PRO A 160 3.36 -1.82 -2.70
CA PRO A 160 3.11 -3.22 -2.39
C PRO A 160 2.78 -3.40 -0.91
N TYR A 161 1.88 -4.31 -0.61
CA TYR A 161 1.64 -4.76 0.76
C TYR A 161 2.15 -6.19 0.96
N GLU A 162 2.56 -6.48 2.18
CA GLU A 162 2.96 -7.80 2.66
C GLU A 162 1.83 -8.38 3.51
N GLU A 163 1.67 -9.70 3.49
CA GLU A 163 0.79 -10.39 4.43
C GLU A 163 1.57 -10.73 5.69
N GLU A 164 0.95 -10.54 6.87
CA GLU A 164 1.53 -10.86 8.19
C GLU A 164 0.95 -12.16 8.76
#